data_AF-A0A6P0JUW8-F1
#
_entry.id   AF-A0A6P0JUW8-F1
#
_cell.length_a   1.000
_cell.length_b   1.000
_cell.length_c   1.000
_cell.angle_alpha   90.00
_cell.angle_beta   90.00
_cell.angle_gamma   90.00
#
_symmetry.space_group_name_H-M   'P 1'
#
loop_
_entity.id
_entity.type
_entity.pdbx_description
1 polymer ?
#
loop_
_entity_poly.entity_id
_entity_poly.type
_entity_poly.pdbx_seq_one_letter_code
_entity_poly.pdbx_strand_id
1 'polypeptide(L)'
;VTVSNSSIIANSANQHGGGIYSEGNLTTTNSTISSNWANGNGGGILDKNGGTITNSTIAFNTTNAGDGGGINRFGTTGTLNIQNSIIAQNTDIGGQAHNLSGTFDSIINSLLGDTNGATLTTNNNNIIGQNPQLSALGNYGGTTQTHALLPGSPAINTGTSANAPTTDQRGFPRGISTNTVDIGAFEVNANIQASQSLSNPNPQPGETVTITLNLTNTGDAVGGVSLTSLLPSGFTLQDVTPSQGTYNPTTGLWTIGTLDGAFDLLSVGNSATLTFTAQVPEDDNINTANPIATSDLDLIGENLTPLPEWRLLSSQNTATTSSIDVLTSIPAFNNSTETGIEETEQEATDTYAEYFGIKKPRYLRFADIQQMLREIEARYGIKPAFLYARFQPSSNVSDEPGQLLWEYRHNQGEKPTLPSDELELSLLTSTGEVITRRIPGATRAKIRQVARRFRSNVTNRSRLSNYQSPANNYLSPAQKLYQWLIKPMEAELEAQEIENLSLILDRGLLSLPFAAFHDGEQYLIEHYSLGLIPSASFIDPHPWEREQTTVLAMGSDTFTDHQSLPGASLEVQTIPR
;
A
#
# COMPACT_ATOMS: atom_id res chain seq x y z
N VAL A 1 22.94 -17.74 -13.35
CA VAL A 1 21.87 -17.49 -12.35
C VAL A 1 21.09 -16.27 -12.83
N THR A 2 19.77 -16.31 -12.82
CA THR A 2 18.93 -15.17 -13.20
C THR A 2 18.01 -14.79 -12.05
N VAL A 3 18.09 -13.53 -11.61
CA VAL A 3 17.32 -12.96 -10.50
C VAL A 3 16.61 -11.72 -11.02
N SER A 4 15.28 -11.68 -10.89
CA SER A 4 14.47 -10.56 -11.37
C SER A 4 13.37 -10.21 -10.38
N ASN A 5 13.14 -8.92 -10.12
CA ASN A 5 12.08 -8.41 -9.25
C ASN A 5 12.07 -9.06 -7.85
N SER A 6 13.26 -9.39 -7.33
CA SER A 6 13.42 -10.27 -6.17
C SER A 6 14.20 -9.62 -5.03
N SER A 7 14.04 -10.17 -3.83
CA SER A 7 14.86 -9.82 -2.66
C SER A 7 15.68 -11.03 -2.22
N ILE A 8 17.01 -10.86 -2.14
CA ILE A 8 17.91 -11.86 -1.53
C ILE A 8 18.46 -11.20 -0.27
N ILE A 9 17.91 -11.59 0.87
CA ILE A 9 18.10 -10.86 2.12
C ILE A 9 18.46 -11.76 3.30
N ALA A 10 19.32 -11.25 4.17
CA ALA A 10 19.68 -11.88 5.45
C ALA A 10 20.22 -13.32 5.33
N ASN A 11 20.86 -13.67 4.21
CA ASN A 11 21.52 -14.96 4.05
C ASN A 11 22.92 -14.94 4.64
N SER A 12 23.45 -16.12 4.99
CA SER A 12 24.77 -16.27 5.60
C SER A 12 25.54 -17.41 4.94
N ALA A 13 26.80 -17.16 4.60
CA ALA A 13 27.72 -18.15 4.03
C ALA A 13 29.04 -18.21 4.81
N ASN A 14 29.50 -19.43 5.13
CA ASN A 14 30.78 -19.65 5.82
C ASN A 14 32.02 -19.37 4.95
N GLN A 15 31.85 -19.18 3.64
CA GLN A 15 32.95 -18.89 2.72
C GLN A 15 32.66 -17.66 1.87
N HIS A 16 31.92 -17.77 0.76
CA HIS A 16 31.81 -16.69 -0.22
C HIS A 16 30.39 -16.50 -0.71
N GLY A 17 30.09 -15.30 -1.20
CA GLY A 17 28.81 -15.01 -1.88
C GLY A 17 27.63 -15.16 -0.95
N GLY A 18 27.59 -14.36 0.13
CA GLY A 18 26.59 -14.48 1.19
C GLY A 18 25.15 -14.44 0.68
N GLY A 19 24.87 -13.61 -0.33
CA GLY A 19 23.62 -13.65 -1.08
C GLY A 19 23.70 -14.51 -2.34
N ILE A 20 24.70 -14.26 -3.19
CA ILE A 20 24.88 -14.97 -4.46
C ILE A 20 26.35 -15.35 -4.63
N TYR A 21 26.59 -16.63 -4.94
CA TYR A 21 27.86 -17.12 -5.46
C TYR A 21 27.66 -17.60 -6.90
N SER A 22 28.29 -16.93 -7.88
CA SER A 22 28.15 -17.25 -9.30
C SER A 22 29.45 -17.71 -9.94
N GLU A 23 29.45 -18.96 -10.41
CA GLU A 23 30.47 -19.50 -11.32
C GLU A 23 30.01 -19.54 -12.78
N GLY A 24 28.82 -19.01 -13.08
CA GLY A 24 28.28 -18.90 -14.44
C GLY A 24 27.90 -17.45 -14.76
N ASN A 25 27.22 -17.25 -15.89
CA ASN A 25 26.68 -15.94 -16.25
C ASN A 25 25.64 -15.50 -15.19
N LEU A 26 25.88 -14.37 -14.53
CA LEU A 26 24.98 -13.77 -13.55
C LEU A 26 24.11 -12.72 -14.22
N THR A 27 22.78 -12.81 -14.07
CA THR A 27 21.85 -11.76 -14.51
C THR A 27 20.99 -11.35 -13.33
N THR A 28 21.09 -10.09 -12.93
CA THR A 28 20.28 -9.51 -11.85
C THR A 28 19.58 -8.26 -12.37
N THR A 29 18.27 -8.20 -12.28
CA THR A 29 17.47 -7.05 -12.74
C THR A 29 16.44 -6.66 -11.70
N ASN A 30 16.27 -5.37 -11.41
CA ASN A 30 15.22 -4.89 -10.49
C ASN A 30 15.20 -5.64 -9.16
N SER A 31 16.37 -5.93 -8.58
CA SER A 31 16.44 -6.79 -7.40
C SER A 31 17.22 -6.13 -6.27
N THR A 32 16.80 -6.44 -5.05
CA THR A 32 17.45 -5.98 -3.83
C THR A 32 18.23 -7.12 -3.20
N ILE A 33 19.54 -6.95 -3.06
CA ILE A 33 20.44 -7.90 -2.40
C ILE A 33 20.98 -7.19 -1.17
N SER A 34 20.45 -7.52 0.01
CA SER A 34 20.70 -6.73 1.21
C SER A 34 20.86 -7.53 2.48
N SER A 35 21.69 -7.03 3.40
CA SER A 35 21.88 -7.64 4.71
C SER A 35 22.42 -9.08 4.67
N ASN A 36 23.04 -9.50 3.56
CA ASN A 36 23.66 -10.81 3.46
C ASN A 36 25.08 -10.77 4.05
N TRP A 37 25.55 -11.92 4.50
CA TRP A 37 26.82 -12.05 5.18
C TRP A 37 27.67 -13.20 4.63
N ALA A 38 28.97 -12.97 4.46
CA ALA A 38 29.94 -14.00 4.15
C ALA A 38 31.17 -13.91 5.07
N ASN A 39 31.74 -15.04 5.45
CA ASN A 39 33.00 -15.02 6.21
C ASN A 39 34.20 -14.62 5.33
N GLY A 40 34.19 -14.96 4.05
CA GLY A 40 35.16 -14.54 3.03
C GLY A 40 34.51 -13.61 2.01
N ASN A 41 35.10 -13.53 0.82
CA ASN A 41 34.75 -12.57 -0.22
C ASN A 41 33.26 -12.52 -0.64
N GLY A 42 32.78 -11.33 -0.98
CA GLY A 42 31.46 -11.14 -1.59
C GLY A 42 30.32 -11.33 -0.59
N GLY A 43 30.17 -10.39 0.36
CA GLY A 43 29.08 -10.46 1.34
C GLY A 43 27.71 -10.52 0.67
N GLY A 44 27.49 -9.69 -0.35
CA GLY A 44 26.33 -9.75 -1.22
C GLY A 44 26.53 -10.75 -2.36
N ILE A 45 27.50 -10.46 -3.23
CA ILE A 45 27.75 -11.23 -4.45
C ILE A 45 29.24 -11.59 -4.56
N LEU A 46 29.54 -12.85 -4.86
CA LEU A 46 30.81 -13.23 -5.49
C LEU A 46 30.55 -13.65 -6.93
N ASP A 47 31.25 -13.02 -7.88
CA ASP A 47 31.22 -13.39 -9.30
C ASP A 47 32.59 -13.81 -9.83
N LYS A 48 32.62 -14.91 -10.59
CA LYS A 48 33.82 -15.42 -11.26
C LYS A 48 33.81 -15.28 -12.79
N ASN A 49 32.66 -15.21 -13.44
CA ASN A 49 32.59 -15.37 -14.90
C ASN A 49 31.87 -14.24 -15.64
N GLY A 50 31.38 -13.22 -14.93
CA GLY A 50 30.74 -12.05 -15.53
C GLY A 50 29.22 -12.18 -15.68
N GLY A 51 28.66 -11.18 -16.36
CA GLY A 51 27.23 -11.09 -16.63
C GLY A 51 26.70 -9.67 -16.61
N THR A 52 25.50 -9.49 -16.07
CA THR A 52 24.78 -8.21 -16.08
C THR A 52 24.03 -7.98 -14.78
N ILE A 53 24.18 -6.79 -14.20
CA ILE A 53 23.39 -6.27 -13.09
C ILE A 53 22.77 -4.95 -13.55
N THR A 54 21.44 -4.88 -13.58
CA THR A 54 20.72 -3.71 -14.08
C THR A 54 19.67 -3.28 -13.07
N ASN A 55 19.59 -1.97 -12.79
CA ASN A 55 18.54 -1.41 -11.94
C ASN A 55 18.37 -2.18 -10.63
N SER A 56 19.46 -2.48 -9.94
CA SER A 56 19.45 -3.32 -8.73
C SER A 56 20.13 -2.60 -7.57
N THR A 57 19.76 -2.97 -6.34
CA THR A 57 20.31 -2.37 -5.11
C THR A 57 21.04 -3.43 -4.31
N ILE A 58 22.37 -3.31 -4.20
CA ILE A 58 23.26 -4.16 -3.42
C ILE A 58 23.79 -3.34 -2.25
N ALA A 59 23.16 -3.47 -1.09
CA ALA A 59 23.46 -2.62 0.07
C ALA A 59 23.43 -3.38 1.38
N PHE A 60 24.11 -2.86 2.41
CA PHE A 60 24.13 -3.46 3.76
C PHE A 60 24.62 -4.90 3.84
N ASN A 61 25.32 -5.40 2.83
CA ASN A 61 25.92 -6.72 2.87
C ASN A 61 27.29 -6.65 3.55
N THR A 62 27.69 -7.74 4.20
CA THR A 62 28.88 -7.77 5.06
C THR A 62 29.81 -8.93 4.70
N THR A 63 31.10 -8.65 4.63
CA THR A 63 32.18 -9.65 4.65
C THR A 63 33.02 -9.50 5.92
N ASN A 64 33.51 -10.62 6.47
CA ASN A 64 34.31 -10.62 7.69
C ASN A 64 35.83 -10.64 7.43
N ALA A 65 36.32 -11.65 6.72
CA ALA A 65 37.75 -11.93 6.51
C ALA A 65 38.15 -11.95 5.02
N GLY A 66 37.26 -11.49 4.13
CA GLY A 66 37.54 -11.32 2.69
C GLY A 66 37.10 -9.94 2.20
N ASP A 67 37.28 -9.67 0.91
CA ASP A 67 37.01 -8.36 0.31
C ASP A 67 35.65 -8.29 -0.40
N GLY A 68 35.14 -7.08 -0.61
CA GLY A 68 33.92 -6.82 -1.39
C GLY A 68 32.67 -7.19 -0.59
N GLY A 69 32.37 -6.42 0.46
CA GLY A 69 31.14 -6.59 1.23
C GLY A 69 29.89 -6.58 0.35
N GLY A 70 29.84 -5.68 -0.64
CA GLY A 70 28.83 -5.69 -1.70
C GLY A 70 29.10 -6.76 -2.75
N ILE A 71 30.07 -6.50 -3.63
CA ILE A 71 30.43 -7.39 -4.74
C ILE A 71 31.94 -7.67 -4.74
N ASN A 72 32.33 -8.93 -4.80
CA ASN A 72 33.69 -9.35 -5.11
C ASN A 72 33.75 -9.98 -6.50
N ARG A 73 34.59 -9.44 -7.37
CA ARG A 73 34.93 -10.05 -8.66
C ARG A 73 36.27 -10.77 -8.54
N PHE A 74 36.20 -12.10 -8.49
CA PHE A 74 37.38 -12.94 -8.32
C PHE A 74 37.99 -13.42 -9.65
N GLY A 75 37.16 -13.65 -10.67
CA GLY A 75 37.65 -14.21 -11.93
C GLY A 75 38.17 -13.18 -12.93
N THR A 76 39.15 -13.60 -13.73
CA THR A 76 39.79 -12.78 -14.78
C THR A 76 39.16 -13.00 -16.17
N THR A 77 38.11 -13.82 -16.26
CA THR A 77 37.44 -14.19 -17.51
C THR A 77 36.01 -13.65 -17.55
N GLY A 78 35.64 -13.02 -18.65
CA GLY A 78 34.33 -12.38 -18.83
C GLY A 78 34.22 -11.02 -18.15
N THR A 79 33.18 -10.26 -18.50
CA THR A 79 32.91 -8.91 -17.98
C THR A 79 31.58 -8.90 -17.23
N LEU A 80 31.53 -8.28 -16.05
CA LEU A 80 30.27 -7.96 -15.36
C LEU A 80 29.90 -6.52 -15.67
N ASN A 81 28.80 -6.39 -16.41
CA ASN A 81 28.22 -5.12 -16.80
C ASN A 81 27.23 -4.68 -15.72
N ILE A 82 27.48 -3.56 -15.08
CA ILE A 82 26.61 -3.00 -14.05
C ILE A 82 26.04 -1.69 -14.58
N GLN A 83 24.72 -1.54 -14.57
CA GLN A 83 24.04 -0.34 -15.05
C GLN A 83 22.93 0.07 -14.09
N ASN A 84 22.74 1.39 -13.90
CA ASN A 84 21.64 1.95 -13.11
C ASN A 84 21.51 1.30 -11.73
N SER A 85 22.61 0.88 -11.11
CA SER A 85 22.56 0.07 -9.89
C SER A 85 23.23 0.79 -8.72
N ILE A 86 22.76 0.49 -7.52
CA ILE A 86 23.33 1.02 -6.28
C ILE A 86 24.20 -0.08 -5.67
N ILE A 87 25.47 0.22 -5.42
CA ILE A 87 26.39 -0.61 -4.65
C ILE A 87 27.02 0.26 -3.58
N ALA A 88 26.37 0.33 -2.42
CA ALA A 88 26.70 1.28 -1.37
C ALA A 88 26.29 0.75 0.01
N GLN A 89 26.83 1.35 1.07
CA GLN A 89 26.51 1.00 2.47
C GLN A 89 26.76 -0.48 2.82
N ASN A 90 27.64 -1.15 2.08
CA ASN A 90 28.11 -2.49 2.44
C ASN A 90 29.27 -2.38 3.44
N THR A 91 29.69 -3.49 4.03
CA THR A 91 30.73 -3.54 5.06
C THR A 91 31.72 -4.65 4.76
N ASP A 92 33.00 -4.31 4.91
CA ASP A 92 34.12 -5.25 4.98
C ASP A 92 34.77 -5.02 6.34
N ILE A 93 34.58 -5.97 7.26
CA ILE A 93 35.04 -5.84 8.65
C ILE A 93 36.57 -5.91 8.71
N GLY A 94 37.18 -6.73 7.85
CA GLY A 94 38.61 -7.04 7.87
C GLY A 94 39.47 -6.11 7.00
N GLY A 95 38.85 -5.34 6.11
CA GLY A 95 39.54 -4.52 5.12
C GLY A 95 38.90 -3.16 4.90
N GLN A 96 39.09 -2.62 3.70
CA GLN A 96 38.52 -1.34 3.25
C GLN A 96 37.69 -1.51 1.98
N ALA A 97 37.56 -2.74 1.46
CA ALA A 97 36.88 -3.04 0.21
C ALA A 97 35.39 -3.26 0.47
N HIS A 98 34.73 -2.24 1.03
CA HIS A 98 33.38 -2.39 1.55
C HIS A 98 32.37 -2.69 0.44
N ASN A 99 32.42 -1.95 -0.67
CA ASN A 99 31.40 -2.01 -1.72
C ASN A 99 31.79 -2.92 -2.87
N LEU A 100 33.01 -2.80 -3.38
CA LEU A 100 33.50 -3.51 -4.55
C LEU A 100 34.90 -4.04 -4.29
N SER A 101 35.22 -5.20 -4.86
CA SER A 101 36.59 -5.71 -4.92
C SER A 101 36.87 -6.39 -6.26
N GLY A 102 38.05 -6.15 -6.84
CA GLY A 102 38.47 -6.67 -8.15
C GLY A 102 38.43 -5.63 -9.28
N THR A 103 38.58 -6.08 -10.53
CA THR A 103 38.58 -5.20 -11.71
C THR A 103 37.19 -5.11 -12.33
N PHE A 104 36.70 -3.91 -12.60
CA PHE A 104 35.40 -3.71 -13.24
C PHE A 104 35.57 -2.87 -14.51
N ASP A 105 35.29 -3.50 -15.65
CA ASP A 105 35.44 -2.86 -16.96
C ASP A 105 34.21 -2.04 -17.39
N SER A 106 33.05 -2.31 -16.78
CA SER A 106 31.76 -1.80 -17.25
C SER A 106 30.80 -1.60 -16.08
N ILE A 107 30.99 -0.49 -15.36
CA ILE A 107 29.97 0.07 -14.47
C ILE A 107 29.56 1.40 -15.07
N ILE A 108 28.26 1.59 -15.35
CA ILE A 108 27.74 2.79 -16.02
C ILE A 108 26.50 3.33 -15.29
N ASN A 109 26.34 4.66 -15.24
CA ASN A 109 25.19 5.35 -14.65
C ASN A 109 24.74 4.74 -13.30
N SER A 110 25.70 4.38 -12.45
CA SER A 110 25.45 3.65 -11.20
C SER A 110 25.98 4.45 -10.01
N LEU A 111 25.45 4.16 -8.82
CA LEU A 111 25.88 4.80 -7.58
C LEU A 111 26.76 3.84 -6.78
N LEU A 112 28.00 4.25 -6.55
CA LEU A 112 29.00 3.52 -5.78
C LEU A 112 29.31 4.27 -4.49
N GLY A 113 29.13 3.60 -3.35
CA GLY A 113 29.42 4.19 -2.04
C GLY A 113 30.90 4.56 -1.89
N ASP A 114 31.78 3.69 -2.36
CA ASP A 114 33.21 3.93 -2.58
C ASP A 114 33.73 2.95 -3.64
N THR A 115 34.98 3.13 -4.05
CA THR A 115 35.67 2.24 -5.01
C THR A 115 36.91 1.60 -4.40
N ASN A 116 37.03 1.59 -3.07
CA ASN A 116 38.19 1.02 -2.40
C ASN A 116 38.21 -0.49 -2.67
N GLY A 117 39.37 -1.05 -3.02
CA GLY A 117 39.50 -2.46 -3.41
C GLY A 117 39.09 -2.77 -4.85
N ALA A 118 38.53 -1.80 -5.59
CA ALA A 118 38.15 -1.97 -6.98
C ALA A 118 39.03 -1.13 -7.94
N THR A 119 39.34 -1.70 -9.10
CA THR A 119 39.92 -0.97 -10.23
C THR A 119 38.83 -0.71 -11.26
N LEU A 120 38.44 0.55 -11.45
CA LEU A 120 37.53 0.97 -12.51
C LEU A 120 38.35 1.39 -13.73
N THR A 121 38.08 0.81 -14.90
CA THR A 121 38.81 1.17 -16.13
C THR A 121 38.30 2.47 -16.75
N THR A 122 37.03 2.84 -16.50
CA THR A 122 36.43 4.12 -16.89
C THR A 122 35.36 4.57 -15.87
N ASN A 123 35.06 5.88 -15.81
CA ASN A 123 34.11 6.45 -14.83
C ASN A 123 32.63 6.44 -15.31
N ASN A 124 32.36 6.31 -16.62
CA ASN A 124 31.04 6.13 -17.27
C ASN A 124 29.79 6.70 -16.54
N ASN A 125 29.83 7.98 -16.14
CA ASN A 125 28.74 8.68 -15.45
C ASN A 125 28.30 8.05 -14.12
N ASN A 126 29.19 7.39 -13.39
CA ASN A 126 28.89 6.89 -12.06
C ASN A 126 28.91 8.00 -11.01
N ILE A 127 28.03 7.89 -10.02
CA ILE A 127 28.05 8.71 -8.81
C ILE A 127 28.91 7.97 -7.78
N ILE A 128 30.00 8.58 -7.33
CA ILE A 128 30.96 7.94 -6.43
C ILE A 128 31.06 8.73 -5.12
N GLY A 129 31.07 8.03 -3.99
CA GLY A 129 31.34 8.64 -2.68
C GLY A 129 30.15 9.34 -2.04
N GLN A 130 28.95 9.26 -2.64
CA GLN A 130 27.74 9.85 -2.09
C GLN A 130 26.88 8.82 -1.37
N ASN A 131 26.23 9.25 -0.28
CA ASN A 131 25.26 8.42 0.41
C ASN A 131 24.01 8.25 -0.47
N PRO A 132 23.58 7.02 -0.80
CA PRO A 132 22.39 6.78 -1.61
C PRO A 132 21.08 7.19 -0.92
N GLN A 133 21.10 7.53 0.38
CA GLN A 133 19.92 7.90 1.17
C GLN A 133 18.80 6.86 1.06
N LEU A 134 19.16 5.61 1.30
CA LEU A 134 18.22 4.49 1.32
C LEU A 134 17.41 4.50 2.62
N SER A 135 16.13 4.16 2.50
CA SER A 135 15.29 3.81 3.65
C SER A 135 15.77 2.51 4.32
N ALA A 136 15.19 2.18 5.48
CA ALA A 136 15.27 0.81 6.00
C ALA A 136 14.72 -0.20 4.98
N LEU A 137 15.06 -1.48 5.12
CA LEU A 137 14.49 -2.53 4.27
C LEU A 137 12.99 -2.70 4.60
N GLY A 138 12.12 -2.57 3.62
CA GLY A 138 10.67 -2.55 3.86
C GLY A 138 9.84 -2.97 2.66
N ASN A 139 8.51 -3.01 2.86
CA ASN A 139 7.55 -3.23 1.78
C ASN A 139 6.97 -1.89 1.37
N TYR A 140 7.31 -1.42 0.17
CA TYR A 140 6.97 -0.08 -0.32
C TYR A 140 5.99 -0.14 -1.50
N GLY A 141 5.02 -1.07 -1.43
CA GLY A 141 3.97 -1.23 -2.45
C GLY A 141 4.16 -2.43 -3.39
N GLY A 142 5.36 -3.04 -3.42
CA GLY A 142 5.65 -4.26 -4.18
C GLY A 142 5.42 -5.56 -3.41
N THR A 143 5.58 -6.70 -4.11
CA THR A 143 5.47 -8.06 -3.55
C THR A 143 6.72 -8.51 -2.78
N THR A 144 7.83 -7.81 -2.95
CA THR A 144 9.13 -8.13 -2.35
C THR A 144 9.70 -6.91 -1.61
N GLN A 145 10.57 -7.15 -0.62
CA GLN A 145 11.17 -6.08 0.17
C GLN A 145 12.27 -5.34 -0.60
N THR A 146 12.32 -4.02 -0.49
CA THR A 146 13.33 -3.19 -1.15
C THR A 146 13.72 -2.03 -0.23
N HIS A 147 14.69 -1.22 -0.66
CA HIS A 147 15.04 0.05 -0.04
C HIS A 147 14.48 1.18 -0.89
N ALA A 148 13.55 1.96 -0.33
CA ALA A 148 13.07 3.16 -0.99
C ALA A 148 14.17 4.23 -1.03
N LEU A 149 14.15 5.06 -2.07
CA LEU A 149 14.98 6.26 -2.12
C LEU A 149 14.30 7.34 -1.27
N LEU A 150 15.03 7.87 -0.29
CA LEU A 150 14.52 8.98 0.52
C LEU A 150 14.64 10.30 -0.25
N PRO A 151 13.77 11.29 0.03
CA PRO A 151 13.89 12.62 -0.58
C PRO A 151 15.29 13.22 -0.49
N GLY A 152 15.76 13.74 -1.62
CA GLY A 152 17.11 14.28 -1.78
C GLY A 152 18.17 13.26 -2.22
N SER A 153 17.80 11.97 -2.34
CA SER A 153 18.72 10.92 -2.78
C SER A 153 19.39 11.28 -4.12
N PRO A 154 20.73 11.16 -4.22
CA PRO A 154 21.44 11.39 -5.48
C PRO A 154 21.12 10.34 -6.55
N ALA A 155 20.43 9.25 -6.21
CA ALA A 155 20.00 8.22 -7.14
C ALA A 155 18.70 8.57 -7.88
N ILE A 156 17.98 9.60 -7.46
CA ILE A 156 16.72 10.02 -8.08
C ILE A 156 17.02 10.75 -9.40
N ASN A 157 16.43 10.30 -10.51
CA ASN A 157 16.53 10.86 -11.86
C ASN A 157 17.92 10.95 -12.48
N THR A 158 18.87 10.17 -11.96
CA THR A 158 20.27 10.20 -12.44
C THR A 158 20.65 8.97 -13.25
N GLY A 159 19.72 8.02 -13.41
CA GLY A 159 19.90 6.84 -14.25
C GLY A 159 19.67 7.12 -15.74
N THR A 160 19.96 6.13 -16.57
CA THR A 160 19.66 6.17 -18.01
C THR A 160 18.43 5.32 -18.35
N SER A 161 17.59 5.79 -19.26
CA SER A 161 16.50 5.01 -19.86
C SER A 161 16.96 3.89 -20.77
N ALA A 162 18.17 3.98 -21.34
CA ALA A 162 18.70 2.96 -22.23
C ALA A 162 18.85 1.62 -21.50
N ASN A 163 18.22 0.56 -21.99
CA ASN A 163 18.22 -0.79 -21.38
C ASN A 163 17.67 -0.88 -19.94
N ALA A 164 17.02 0.18 -19.45
CA ALA A 164 16.30 0.11 -18.18
C ALA A 164 14.99 -0.69 -18.38
N PRO A 165 14.59 -1.54 -17.42
CA PRO A 165 13.28 -2.17 -17.44
C PRO A 165 12.15 -1.12 -17.38
N THR A 166 10.97 -1.45 -17.90
CA THR A 166 9.82 -0.53 -17.91
C THR A 166 9.23 -0.26 -16.53
N THR A 167 9.51 -1.13 -15.56
CA THR A 167 9.07 -1.00 -14.17
C THR A 167 10.24 -1.17 -13.19
N ASP A 168 10.05 -0.78 -11.94
CA ASP A 168 10.94 -1.09 -10.83
C ASP A 168 10.68 -2.50 -10.24
N GLN A 169 11.37 -2.86 -9.17
CA GLN A 169 11.21 -4.15 -8.47
C GLN A 169 9.77 -4.42 -8.02
N ARG A 170 9.01 -3.36 -7.71
CA ARG A 170 7.66 -3.42 -7.18
C ARG A 170 6.61 -3.55 -8.28
N GLY A 171 7.01 -3.28 -9.53
CA GLY A 171 6.11 -3.22 -10.68
C GLY A 171 5.59 -1.80 -10.96
N PHE A 172 6.11 -0.76 -10.31
CA PHE A 172 5.75 0.62 -10.64
C PHE A 172 6.52 1.11 -11.87
N PRO A 173 5.90 1.93 -12.74
CA PRO A 173 6.54 2.39 -13.96
C PRO A 173 7.80 3.22 -13.69
N ARG A 174 8.75 3.16 -14.63
CA ARG A 174 9.91 4.06 -14.65
C ARG A 174 9.70 5.22 -15.63
N GLY A 175 10.36 6.34 -15.37
CA GLY A 175 10.37 7.54 -16.23
C GLY A 175 11.11 7.38 -17.55
N ILE A 176 10.87 6.30 -18.31
CA ILE A 176 11.60 5.95 -19.54
C ILE A 176 11.42 7.03 -20.62
N SER A 177 10.19 7.47 -20.86
CA SER A 177 9.87 8.46 -21.90
C SER A 177 10.39 9.87 -21.61
N THR A 178 10.57 10.18 -20.32
CA THR A 178 11.07 11.47 -19.82
C THR A 178 12.56 11.42 -19.49
N ASN A 179 13.20 10.25 -19.61
CA ASN A 179 14.58 9.97 -19.18
C ASN A 179 14.84 10.41 -17.72
N THR A 180 13.86 10.20 -16.85
CA THR A 180 13.90 10.48 -15.41
C THR A 180 13.93 9.16 -14.64
N VAL A 181 14.87 8.27 -15.01
CA VAL A 181 15.00 6.94 -14.40
C VAL A 181 15.85 7.03 -13.14
N ASP A 182 15.43 6.34 -12.09
CA ASP A 182 16.22 6.24 -10.87
C ASP A 182 17.27 5.13 -10.95
N ILE A 183 18.42 5.38 -10.32
CA ILE A 183 19.44 4.37 -10.08
C ILE A 183 18.95 3.45 -8.94
N GLY A 184 18.98 2.14 -9.16
CA GLY A 184 18.64 1.11 -8.19
C GLY A 184 17.37 0.33 -8.51
N ALA A 185 16.98 -0.53 -7.57
CA ALA A 185 15.81 -1.41 -7.68
C ALA A 185 14.47 -0.69 -7.50
N PHE A 186 14.49 0.56 -7.03
CA PHE A 186 13.33 1.37 -6.70
C PHE A 186 13.21 2.55 -7.67
N GLU A 187 12.00 2.93 -8.03
CA GLU A 187 11.70 4.17 -8.75
C GLU A 187 10.71 5.03 -7.95
N VAL A 188 11.06 6.26 -7.61
CA VAL A 188 10.19 7.19 -6.89
C VAL A 188 9.00 7.58 -7.76
N ASN A 189 7.82 7.09 -7.38
CA ASN A 189 6.54 7.37 -8.02
C ASN A 189 5.66 8.19 -7.07
N ALA A 190 5.94 9.49 -6.94
CA ALA A 190 5.10 10.40 -6.17
C ALA A 190 3.75 10.65 -6.87
N ASN A 191 2.69 10.88 -6.09
CA ASN A 191 1.38 11.23 -6.64
C ASN A 191 0.73 12.31 -5.78
N ILE A 192 1.02 13.56 -6.11
CA ILE A 192 0.53 14.74 -5.40
C ILE A 192 -0.79 15.18 -6.00
N GLN A 193 -1.80 15.28 -5.15
CA GLN A 193 -3.12 15.80 -5.48
C GLN A 193 -3.35 17.10 -4.74
N ALA A 194 -3.88 18.10 -5.43
CA ALA A 194 -4.29 19.36 -4.85
C ALA A 194 -5.81 19.46 -4.83
N SER A 195 -6.35 20.04 -3.76
CA SER A 195 -7.77 20.35 -3.61
C SER A 195 -7.92 21.72 -2.95
N GLN A 196 -9.06 22.35 -3.16
CA GLN A 196 -9.38 23.65 -2.58
C GLN A 196 -10.79 23.64 -2.01
N SER A 197 -10.99 24.38 -0.93
CA SER A 197 -12.29 24.61 -0.31
C SER A 197 -12.43 26.07 0.14
N LEU A 198 -13.68 26.51 0.24
CA LEU A 198 -14.08 27.84 0.71
C LEU A 198 -15.04 27.67 1.88
N SER A 199 -14.84 28.42 2.97
CA SER A 199 -15.65 28.29 4.19
C SER A 199 -17.12 28.64 4.00
N ASN A 200 -17.42 29.54 3.08
CA ASN A 200 -18.78 29.92 2.69
C ASN A 200 -18.87 29.96 1.16
N PRO A 201 -19.64 29.07 0.51
CA PRO A 201 -19.76 29.03 -0.96
C PRO A 201 -20.50 30.23 -1.56
N ASN A 202 -21.25 30.99 -0.76
CA ASN A 202 -22.00 32.18 -1.20
C ASN A 202 -21.71 33.39 -0.28
N PRO A 203 -20.47 33.88 -0.23
CA PRO A 203 -20.12 34.95 0.68
C PRO A 203 -20.68 36.29 0.19
N GLN A 204 -21.10 37.13 1.14
CA GLN A 204 -21.58 38.48 0.83
C GLN A 204 -20.40 39.45 0.62
N PRO A 205 -20.57 40.53 -0.16
CA PRO A 205 -19.58 41.60 -0.25
C PRO A 205 -19.15 42.09 1.14
N GLY A 206 -17.85 42.25 1.35
CA GLY A 206 -17.28 42.66 2.64
C GLY A 206 -17.14 41.55 3.69
N GLU A 207 -17.68 40.34 3.46
CA GLU A 207 -17.53 39.19 4.37
C GLU A 207 -16.09 38.67 4.39
N THR A 208 -15.60 38.24 5.56
CA THR A 208 -14.34 37.50 5.66
C THR A 208 -14.59 36.02 5.42
N VAL A 209 -13.89 35.44 4.46
CA VAL A 209 -13.91 34.01 4.15
C VAL A 209 -12.56 33.35 4.36
N THR A 210 -12.59 32.05 4.59
CA THR A 210 -11.40 31.20 4.65
C THR A 210 -11.32 30.35 3.40
N ILE A 211 -10.19 30.42 2.70
CA ILE A 211 -9.86 29.58 1.54
C ILE A 211 -8.78 28.61 1.98
N THR A 212 -9.03 27.31 1.86
CA THR A 212 -8.07 26.27 2.23
C THR A 212 -7.64 25.50 0.99
N LEU A 213 -6.34 25.55 0.68
CA LEU A 213 -5.69 24.65 -0.25
C LEU A 213 -5.15 23.45 0.53
N ASN A 214 -5.41 22.25 0.04
CA ASN A 214 -4.91 21.00 0.61
C ASN A 214 -4.14 20.21 -0.45
N LEU A 215 -2.88 19.90 -0.16
CA LEU A 215 -2.04 18.99 -0.92
C LEU A 215 -2.00 17.65 -0.19
N THR A 216 -2.13 16.55 -0.93
CA THR A 216 -1.98 15.21 -0.39
C THR A 216 -1.17 14.36 -1.35
N ASN A 217 -0.11 13.74 -0.84
CA ASN A 217 0.68 12.76 -1.58
C ASN A 217 0.18 11.34 -1.26
N THR A 218 -0.17 10.61 -2.31
CA THR A 218 -0.66 9.22 -2.23
C THR A 218 0.32 8.22 -2.84
N GLY A 219 1.44 8.70 -3.38
CA GLY A 219 2.52 7.89 -3.96
C GLY A 219 3.69 7.70 -3.01
N ASP A 220 4.91 7.66 -3.55
CA ASP A 220 6.16 7.61 -2.79
C ASP A 220 6.51 8.98 -2.18
N ALA A 221 7.30 8.97 -1.11
CA ALA A 221 7.77 10.19 -0.46
C ALA A 221 8.63 11.03 -1.40
N VAL A 222 8.45 12.36 -1.37
CA VAL A 222 9.09 13.28 -2.32
C VAL A 222 9.50 14.59 -1.66
N GLY A 223 10.63 15.13 -2.10
CA GLY A 223 11.18 16.41 -1.64
C GLY A 223 10.99 17.51 -2.67
N GLY A 224 11.28 18.75 -2.26
CA GLY A 224 11.24 19.90 -3.16
C GLY A 224 9.84 20.25 -3.69
N VAL A 225 8.79 19.86 -2.97
CA VAL A 225 7.41 20.16 -3.33
C VAL A 225 7.17 21.65 -3.15
N SER A 226 6.76 22.29 -4.25
CA SER A 226 6.25 23.65 -4.25
C SER A 226 4.99 23.77 -5.10
N LEU A 227 4.13 24.70 -4.71
CA LEU A 227 2.89 25.02 -5.41
C LEU A 227 2.82 26.54 -5.56
N THR A 228 2.50 27.01 -6.77
CA THR A 228 2.17 28.42 -6.97
C THR A 228 0.67 28.60 -6.93
N SER A 229 0.17 29.46 -6.05
CA SER A 229 -1.24 29.86 -5.96
C SER A 229 -1.34 31.27 -5.41
N LEU A 230 -2.00 32.18 -6.14
CA LEU A 230 -2.33 33.52 -5.65
C LEU A 230 -3.77 33.58 -5.15
N LEU A 231 -4.04 34.55 -4.28
CA LEU A 231 -5.41 34.92 -3.95
C LEU A 231 -6.07 35.53 -5.21
N PRO A 232 -7.34 35.20 -5.52
CA PRO A 232 -7.99 35.75 -6.71
C PRO A 232 -8.10 37.27 -6.67
N SER A 233 -8.14 37.88 -7.86
CA SER A 233 -8.36 39.32 -7.98
C SER A 233 -9.68 39.73 -7.33
N GLY A 234 -9.62 40.83 -6.56
CA GLY A 234 -10.77 41.37 -5.82
C GLY A 234 -10.78 41.00 -4.34
N PHE A 235 -10.23 39.85 -3.94
CA PHE A 235 -10.11 39.53 -2.52
C PHE A 235 -8.99 40.37 -1.86
N THR A 236 -9.26 40.86 -0.66
CA THR A 236 -8.23 41.53 0.15
C THR A 236 -7.66 40.53 1.15
N LEU A 237 -6.39 40.15 0.97
CA LEU A 237 -5.70 39.25 1.88
C LEU A 237 -5.62 39.87 3.28
N GLN A 238 -6.15 39.17 4.28
CA GLN A 238 -6.00 39.55 5.69
C GLN A 238 -4.89 38.74 6.36
N ASP A 239 -4.89 37.42 6.14
CA ASP A 239 -3.87 36.51 6.68
C ASP A 239 -3.62 35.32 5.76
N VAL A 240 -2.44 34.71 5.87
CA VAL A 240 -2.09 33.46 5.20
C VAL A 240 -1.23 32.58 6.09
N THR A 241 -1.71 31.38 6.36
CA THR A 241 -1.06 30.43 7.26
C THR A 241 -0.79 29.10 6.54
N PRO A 242 0.47 28.79 6.19
CA PRO A 242 0.87 27.45 5.77
C PRO A 242 0.96 26.51 6.98
N SER A 243 0.47 25.26 6.86
CA SER A 243 0.71 24.22 7.86
C SER A 243 2.15 23.70 7.82
N GLN A 244 2.81 23.87 6.68
CA GLN A 244 4.19 23.43 6.44
C GLN A 244 4.87 24.37 5.44
N GLY A 245 6.17 24.61 5.68
CA GLY A 245 6.99 25.40 4.78
C GLY A 245 6.67 26.90 4.84
N THR A 246 6.93 27.61 3.74
CA THR A 246 6.79 29.08 3.67
C THR A 246 6.00 29.50 2.44
N TYR A 247 5.16 30.53 2.57
CA TYR A 247 4.40 31.10 1.47
C TYR A 247 4.81 32.56 1.21
N ASN A 248 5.01 32.93 -0.05
CA ASN A 248 5.27 34.31 -0.47
C ASN A 248 4.00 34.90 -1.11
N PRO A 249 3.31 35.85 -0.45
CA PRO A 249 2.06 36.42 -0.95
C PRO A 249 2.22 37.31 -2.19
N THR A 250 3.43 37.80 -2.49
CA THR A 250 3.69 38.60 -3.69
C THR A 250 3.84 37.73 -4.93
N THR A 251 4.47 36.57 -4.80
CA THR A 251 4.72 35.66 -5.93
C THR A 251 3.74 34.49 -6.01
N GLY A 252 2.94 34.26 -4.96
CA GLY A 252 2.06 33.10 -4.85
C GLY A 252 2.80 31.79 -4.57
N LEU A 253 4.11 31.84 -4.33
CA LEU A 253 4.92 30.63 -4.19
C LEU A 253 4.79 30.06 -2.78
N TRP A 254 4.21 28.86 -2.67
CA TRP A 254 4.25 28.03 -1.47
C TRP A 254 5.35 26.99 -1.60
N THR A 255 6.39 27.12 -0.79
CA THR A 255 7.46 26.12 -0.68
C THR A 255 7.15 25.19 0.48
N ILE A 256 6.64 23.99 0.20
CA ILE A 256 6.25 22.99 1.20
C ILE A 256 7.46 22.20 1.70
N GLY A 257 8.41 21.91 0.81
CA GLY A 257 9.56 21.07 1.11
C GLY A 257 9.23 19.60 0.88
N THR A 258 9.23 18.80 1.95
CA THR A 258 9.07 17.33 1.83
C THR A 258 7.67 16.90 2.21
N LEU A 259 7.05 16.06 1.37
CA LEU A 259 5.83 15.34 1.72
C LEU A 259 6.14 13.85 1.77
N ASP A 260 5.70 13.20 2.83
CA ASP A 260 5.76 11.74 2.86
C ASP A 260 4.76 11.13 1.89
N GLY A 261 4.90 9.84 1.62
CA GLY A 261 4.03 9.07 0.76
C GLY A 261 3.05 8.18 1.53
N ALA A 262 2.38 7.29 0.81
CA ALA A 262 1.47 6.29 1.38
C ALA A 262 2.16 5.26 2.30
N PHE A 263 3.49 5.27 2.36
CA PHE A 263 4.29 4.29 3.09
C PHE A 263 4.85 4.81 4.43
N ASP A 264 4.53 6.05 4.82
CA ASP A 264 4.92 6.65 6.11
C ASP A 264 6.43 6.50 6.38
N LEU A 265 7.24 6.84 5.36
CA LEU A 265 8.70 6.71 5.37
C LEU A 265 9.37 7.77 6.25
N LEU A 266 8.68 8.88 6.49
CA LEU A 266 9.20 10.09 7.09
C LEU A 266 8.26 10.52 8.22
N SER A 267 8.80 11.06 9.30
CA SER A 267 7.96 11.62 10.38
C SER A 267 7.28 12.95 10.00
N VAL A 268 7.18 13.27 8.71
CA VAL A 268 6.46 14.43 8.16
C VAL A 268 5.17 13.92 7.53
N GLY A 269 4.04 14.59 7.71
CA GLY A 269 2.77 14.10 7.17
C GLY A 269 2.79 13.98 5.64
N ASN A 270 1.86 13.19 5.08
CA ASN A 270 1.66 13.08 3.64
C ASN A 270 0.78 14.20 3.06
N SER A 271 0.33 15.14 3.89
CA SER A 271 -0.51 16.26 3.49
C SER A 271 -0.01 17.58 4.06
N ALA A 272 -0.22 18.66 3.31
CA ALA A 272 0.02 20.02 3.77
C ALA A 272 -1.15 20.91 3.35
N THR A 273 -1.45 21.93 4.15
CA THR A 273 -2.52 22.89 3.87
C THR A 273 -2.01 24.32 3.87
N LEU A 274 -2.53 25.14 2.96
CA LEU A 274 -2.34 26.59 2.97
C LEU A 274 -3.70 27.26 3.16
N THR A 275 -3.83 28.05 4.23
CA THR A 275 -5.10 28.69 4.58
C THR A 275 -4.98 30.20 4.41
N PHE A 276 -5.82 30.77 3.55
CA PHE A 276 -5.99 32.21 3.41
C PHE A 276 -7.21 32.67 4.19
N THR A 277 -7.07 33.77 4.92
CA THR A 277 -8.19 34.55 5.42
C THR A 277 -8.25 35.82 4.60
N ALA A 278 -9.36 36.04 3.91
CA ALA A 278 -9.49 37.15 2.98
C ALA A 278 -10.88 37.79 3.04
N GLN A 279 -10.93 39.09 2.81
CA GLN A 279 -12.19 39.82 2.68
C GLN A 279 -12.70 39.77 1.24
N VAL A 280 -13.99 39.48 1.09
CA VAL A 280 -14.70 39.53 -0.18
C VAL A 280 -14.83 40.99 -0.62
N PRO A 281 -14.56 41.33 -1.89
CA PRO A 281 -14.70 42.70 -2.37
C PRO A 281 -16.12 43.26 -2.18
N GLU A 282 -16.21 44.57 -1.95
CA GLU A 282 -17.46 45.32 -1.73
C GLU A 282 -18.31 45.52 -3.01
N ASP A 283 -17.86 45.03 -4.17
CA ASP A 283 -18.51 45.26 -5.47
C ASP A 283 -19.33 44.02 -5.90
N ASP A 284 -20.64 44.21 -6.12
CA ASP A 284 -21.66 43.17 -6.43
C ASP A 284 -21.42 42.41 -7.76
N ASN A 285 -20.37 42.75 -8.52
CA ASN A 285 -20.12 42.21 -9.86
C ASN A 285 -19.19 40.99 -9.92
N ILE A 286 -18.72 40.45 -8.79
CA ILE A 286 -17.99 39.17 -8.82
C ILE A 286 -18.98 38.02 -8.66
N ASN A 287 -19.22 37.33 -9.76
CA ASN A 287 -19.94 36.06 -9.78
C ASN A 287 -19.13 35.02 -8.97
N THR A 288 -19.42 34.90 -7.68
CA THR A 288 -18.83 33.93 -6.73
C THR A 288 -19.13 32.47 -7.09
N ALA A 289 -19.87 32.23 -8.18
CA ALA A 289 -20.15 30.90 -8.75
C ALA A 289 -18.97 30.25 -9.49
N ASN A 290 -17.80 30.89 -9.54
CA ASN A 290 -16.59 30.27 -10.07
C ASN A 290 -15.64 29.97 -8.90
N PRO A 291 -15.70 28.79 -8.26
CA PRO A 291 -14.60 28.34 -7.42
C PRO A 291 -13.33 28.45 -8.30
N ILE A 292 -12.34 29.13 -7.75
CA ILE A 292 -11.04 29.42 -8.36
C ILE A 292 -10.59 28.17 -9.11
N ALA A 293 -10.50 28.27 -10.43
CA ALA A 293 -10.22 27.11 -11.26
C ALA A 293 -8.87 26.51 -10.84
N THR A 294 -8.80 25.18 -10.78
CA THR A 294 -7.54 24.43 -10.58
C THR A 294 -6.49 24.70 -11.66
N SER A 295 -6.80 25.53 -12.67
CA SER A 295 -5.91 25.98 -13.73
C SER A 295 -4.83 26.96 -13.27
N ASP A 296 -4.92 27.54 -12.07
CA ASP A 296 -3.92 28.48 -11.55
C ASP A 296 -2.86 27.80 -10.65
N LEU A 297 -2.91 26.46 -10.53
CA LEU A 297 -2.04 25.67 -9.67
C LEU A 297 -0.89 25.03 -10.48
N ASP A 298 0.25 25.72 -10.54
CA ASP A 298 1.49 25.17 -11.08
C ASP A 298 2.28 24.47 -9.97
N LEU A 299 2.33 23.14 -10.04
CA LEU A 299 3.18 22.29 -9.21
C LEU A 299 4.61 22.28 -9.77
N ILE A 300 5.56 22.68 -8.94
CA ILE A 300 6.98 22.74 -9.28
C ILE A 300 7.77 21.89 -8.29
N GLY A 301 8.54 20.92 -8.79
CA GLY A 301 9.32 19.97 -7.99
C GLY A 301 9.87 18.80 -8.81
N GLU A 302 10.91 18.14 -8.30
CA GLU A 302 11.61 17.04 -8.99
C GLU A 302 10.64 15.85 -9.19
N ASN A 303 10.43 15.43 -10.43
CA ASN A 303 9.51 14.36 -10.89
C ASN A 303 8.00 14.60 -10.89
N LEU A 304 7.55 15.79 -11.27
CA LEU A 304 6.14 15.99 -11.59
C LEU A 304 5.96 16.08 -13.11
N THR A 305 5.26 15.11 -13.71
CA THR A 305 4.75 15.27 -15.07
C THR A 305 3.75 16.44 -15.10
N PRO A 306 3.83 17.36 -16.07
CA PRO A 306 2.82 18.42 -16.22
C PRO A 306 1.42 17.80 -16.38
N LEU A 307 0.42 18.38 -15.72
CA LEU A 307 -0.98 17.98 -15.91
C LEU A 307 -1.40 18.21 -17.38
N PRO A 308 -2.16 17.28 -18.00
CA PRO A 308 -2.76 17.54 -19.31
C PRO A 308 -3.89 18.57 -19.20
N GLU A 309 -3.85 19.61 -20.05
CA GLU A 309 -4.96 20.55 -20.27
C GLU A 309 -6.16 19.85 -20.95
N TRP A 310 -7.39 20.16 -20.53
CA TRP A 310 -8.60 19.78 -21.27
C TRP A 310 -9.09 20.95 -22.13
N ARG A 311 -9.09 20.77 -23.46
CA ARG A 311 -9.78 21.62 -24.44
C ARG A 311 -11.19 21.10 -24.71
N LEU A 312 -12.17 21.99 -24.68
CA LEU A 312 -13.59 21.76 -24.99
C LEU A 312 -13.85 21.38 -26.46
N LEU A 313 -14.68 20.34 -26.69
CA LEU A 313 -15.51 20.18 -27.88
C LEU A 313 -16.93 19.69 -27.50
N SER A 314 -17.86 20.64 -27.58
CA SER A 314 -19.32 20.57 -27.78
C SER A 314 -20.18 19.39 -27.27
N SER A 315 -21.09 19.76 -26.36
CA SER A 315 -22.50 19.41 -26.20
C SER A 315 -22.95 17.94 -26.07
N GLN A 316 -23.65 17.68 -24.96
CA GLN A 316 -24.53 16.54 -24.63
C GLN A 316 -23.85 15.32 -23.96
N ASN A 317 -23.41 15.47 -22.71
CA ASN A 317 -23.79 14.52 -21.63
C ASN A 317 -23.35 15.03 -20.24
N THR A 318 -24.25 14.96 -19.28
CA THR A 318 -24.01 15.27 -17.86
C THR A 318 -23.13 14.20 -17.20
N ALA A 319 -22.00 14.58 -16.59
CA ALA A 319 -21.33 13.78 -15.56
C ALA A 319 -20.45 14.67 -14.66
N THR A 320 -20.32 14.22 -13.42
CA THR A 320 -20.04 14.92 -12.17
C THR A 320 -18.55 15.08 -11.83
N THR A 321 -18.22 16.19 -11.17
CA THR A 321 -16.94 16.51 -10.53
C THR A 321 -16.63 15.56 -9.37
N SER A 322 -15.40 15.04 -9.29
CA SER A 322 -14.93 14.20 -8.17
C SER A 322 -13.99 14.99 -7.26
N SER A 323 -14.53 15.51 -6.15
CA SER A 323 -13.81 16.08 -5.01
C SER A 323 -13.59 15.00 -3.92
N ILE A 324 -12.59 15.17 -3.05
CA ILE A 324 -12.19 14.24 -1.98
C ILE A 324 -13.15 14.37 -0.78
N ASP A 325 -14.42 13.99 -0.99
CA ASP A 325 -15.44 13.83 0.07
C ASP A 325 -16.23 12.52 -0.07
N VAL A 326 -15.69 11.53 -0.80
CA VAL A 326 -16.51 10.48 -1.44
C VAL A 326 -16.79 9.24 -0.58
N LEU A 327 -16.15 9.02 0.58
CA LEU A 327 -16.46 7.79 1.34
C LEU A 327 -17.83 7.79 2.05
N THR A 328 -18.43 8.96 2.28
CA THR A 328 -19.79 9.09 2.84
C THR A 328 -20.89 9.03 1.79
N SER A 329 -20.53 9.04 0.49
CA SER A 329 -21.49 9.07 -0.61
C SER A 329 -21.08 8.22 -1.81
N ILE A 330 -20.41 7.07 -1.59
CA ILE A 330 -20.24 6.08 -2.67
C ILE A 330 -21.65 5.62 -3.08
N PRO A 331 -22.15 5.98 -4.28
CA PRO A 331 -23.47 5.54 -4.70
C PRO A 331 -23.47 4.02 -4.83
N ALA A 332 -24.58 3.39 -4.46
CA ALA A 332 -24.76 1.96 -4.69
C ALA A 332 -24.55 1.66 -6.18
N PHE A 333 -23.74 0.64 -6.47
CA PHE A 333 -23.53 0.19 -7.84
C PHE A 333 -24.66 -0.81 -8.17
N ASN A 334 -25.75 -0.33 -8.78
CA ASN A 334 -26.96 -1.13 -9.07
C ASN A 334 -26.78 -2.22 -10.16
N ASN A 335 -25.57 -2.75 -10.35
CA ASN A 335 -25.33 -3.87 -11.27
C ASN A 335 -25.12 -5.22 -10.55
N SER A 336 -25.05 -5.27 -9.22
CA SER A 336 -25.14 -6.53 -8.49
C SER A 336 -26.61 -6.97 -8.45
N THR A 337 -27.03 -7.67 -9.50
CA THR A 337 -28.28 -8.44 -9.46
C THR A 337 -28.22 -9.46 -8.31
N GLU A 338 -29.38 -9.92 -7.82
CA GLU A 338 -29.46 -11.02 -6.83
C GLU A 338 -28.53 -12.21 -7.21
N THR A 339 -28.33 -12.44 -8.52
CA THR A 339 -27.37 -13.40 -9.08
C THR A 339 -25.92 -13.19 -8.62
N GLY A 340 -25.45 -11.95 -8.55
CA GLY A 340 -24.05 -11.64 -8.22
C GLY A 340 -23.69 -11.95 -6.76
N ILE A 341 -24.64 -11.82 -5.84
CA ILE A 341 -24.43 -12.24 -4.44
C ILE A 341 -24.52 -13.76 -4.30
N GLU A 342 -25.39 -14.41 -5.06
CA GLU A 342 -25.48 -15.89 -5.08
C GLU A 342 -24.17 -16.52 -5.57
N GLU A 343 -23.55 -15.95 -6.62
CA GLU A 343 -22.21 -16.36 -7.07
C GLU A 343 -21.15 -16.15 -5.98
N THR A 344 -21.21 -15.03 -5.25
CA THR A 344 -20.29 -14.73 -4.15
C THR A 344 -20.41 -15.73 -3.01
N GLU A 345 -21.64 -16.05 -2.62
CA GLU A 345 -21.95 -17.01 -1.57
C GLU A 345 -21.54 -18.44 -1.97
N GLN A 346 -21.75 -18.80 -3.23
CA GLN A 346 -21.27 -20.07 -3.79
C GLN A 346 -19.74 -20.16 -3.74
N GLU A 347 -19.03 -19.12 -4.19
CA GLU A 347 -17.56 -19.05 -4.16
C GLU A 347 -17.00 -19.16 -2.74
N ALA A 348 -17.59 -18.45 -1.78
CA ALA A 348 -17.22 -18.54 -0.37
C ALA A 348 -17.43 -19.96 0.18
N THR A 349 -18.59 -20.55 -0.10
CA THR A 349 -18.94 -21.91 0.34
C THR A 349 -17.98 -22.95 -0.25
N ASP A 350 -17.68 -22.85 -1.54
CA ASP A 350 -16.78 -23.75 -2.25
C ASP A 350 -15.36 -23.68 -1.69
N THR A 351 -14.84 -22.47 -1.50
CA THR A 351 -13.50 -22.23 -0.96
C THR A 351 -13.30 -22.93 0.39
N TYR A 352 -14.28 -22.82 1.29
CA TYR A 352 -14.19 -23.43 2.61
C TYR A 352 -14.41 -24.94 2.59
N ALA A 353 -15.37 -25.43 1.80
CA ALA A 353 -15.62 -26.86 1.69
C ALA A 353 -14.40 -27.62 1.13
N GLU A 354 -13.75 -27.04 0.11
CA GLU A 354 -12.56 -27.61 -0.52
C GLU A 354 -11.36 -27.55 0.41
N TYR A 355 -11.12 -26.43 1.09
CA TYR A 355 -10.01 -26.29 2.03
C TYR A 355 -10.06 -27.32 3.16
N PHE A 356 -11.24 -27.55 3.74
CA PHE A 356 -11.43 -28.51 4.83
C PHE A 356 -11.75 -29.94 4.37
N GLY A 357 -11.94 -30.16 3.06
CA GLY A 357 -12.32 -31.47 2.53
C GLY A 357 -13.69 -31.96 3.02
N ILE A 358 -14.62 -31.04 3.30
CA ILE A 358 -15.96 -31.34 3.81
C ILE A 358 -17.01 -31.35 2.69
N LYS A 359 -18.13 -32.05 2.93
CA LYS A 359 -19.24 -32.09 1.97
C LYS A 359 -19.83 -30.68 1.80
N LYS A 360 -19.89 -30.21 0.55
CA LYS A 360 -20.52 -28.94 0.18
C LYS A 360 -22.00 -28.91 0.64
N PRO A 361 -22.44 -27.90 1.42
CA PRO A 361 -23.83 -27.74 1.80
C PRO A 361 -24.68 -27.30 0.61
N ARG A 362 -25.99 -27.17 0.81
CA ARG A 362 -26.86 -26.52 -0.18
C ARG A 362 -26.52 -25.03 -0.23
N TYR A 363 -26.23 -24.51 -1.42
CA TYR A 363 -26.07 -23.07 -1.63
C TYR A 363 -27.38 -22.35 -1.35
N LEU A 364 -27.31 -21.31 -0.53
CA LEU A 364 -28.45 -20.44 -0.26
C LEU A 364 -28.57 -19.39 -1.36
N ARG A 365 -29.78 -19.23 -1.88
CA ARG A 365 -30.13 -18.13 -2.78
C ARG A 365 -30.33 -16.84 -1.99
N PHE A 366 -30.33 -15.70 -2.66
CA PHE A 366 -30.56 -14.41 -2.02
C PHE A 366 -31.84 -14.40 -1.18
N ALA A 367 -32.95 -14.90 -1.74
CA ALA A 367 -34.23 -15.00 -1.03
C ALA A 367 -34.17 -15.93 0.19
N ASP A 368 -33.36 -16.99 0.12
CA ASP A 368 -33.18 -17.94 1.23
C ASP A 368 -32.39 -17.28 2.38
N ILE A 369 -31.35 -16.48 2.05
CA ILE A 369 -30.55 -15.70 3.02
C ILE A 369 -31.41 -14.62 3.68
N GLN A 370 -32.17 -13.84 2.91
CA GLN A 370 -33.05 -12.82 3.50
C GLN A 370 -34.13 -13.42 4.39
N GLN A 371 -34.68 -14.57 4.00
CA GLN A 371 -35.65 -15.29 4.81
C GLN A 371 -35.03 -15.74 6.15
N MET A 372 -33.79 -16.24 6.11
CA MET A 372 -33.04 -16.58 7.33
C MET A 372 -32.87 -15.36 8.26
N LEU A 373 -32.48 -14.21 7.72
CA LEU A 373 -32.33 -12.99 8.53
C LEU A 373 -33.67 -12.55 9.15
N ARG A 374 -34.78 -12.60 8.40
CA ARG A 374 -36.13 -12.34 8.93
C ARG A 374 -36.55 -13.29 10.04
N GLU A 375 -36.20 -14.57 9.93
CA GLU A 375 -36.51 -15.57 10.96
C GLU A 375 -35.73 -15.32 12.24
N ILE A 376 -34.47 -14.90 12.14
CA ILE A 376 -33.64 -14.50 13.28
C ILE A 376 -34.26 -13.27 13.96
N GLU A 377 -34.64 -12.25 13.20
CA GLU A 377 -35.31 -11.05 13.74
C GLU A 377 -36.60 -11.40 14.47
N ALA A 378 -37.49 -12.15 13.81
CA ALA A 378 -38.79 -12.51 14.37
C ALA A 378 -38.69 -13.36 15.64
N ARG A 379 -37.63 -14.18 15.74
CA ARG A 379 -37.45 -15.11 16.86
C ARG A 379 -36.72 -14.50 18.05
N TYR A 380 -35.63 -13.78 17.79
CA TYR A 380 -34.72 -13.31 18.84
C TYR A 380 -34.85 -11.81 19.13
N GLY A 381 -35.57 -11.06 18.28
CA GLY A 381 -35.75 -9.62 18.46
C GLY A 381 -34.49 -8.79 18.25
N ILE A 382 -33.48 -9.35 17.58
CA ILE A 382 -32.23 -8.65 17.18
C ILE A 382 -32.24 -8.46 15.67
N LYS A 383 -31.64 -7.37 15.17
CA LYS A 383 -31.53 -7.11 13.73
C LYS A 383 -30.15 -7.50 13.16
N PRO A 384 -30.05 -8.61 12.40
CA PRO A 384 -28.80 -9.07 11.82
C PRO A 384 -28.58 -8.57 10.39
N ALA A 385 -27.32 -8.38 10.03
CA ALA A 385 -26.89 -8.14 8.66
C ALA A 385 -25.66 -8.97 8.29
N PHE A 386 -25.59 -9.36 7.02
CA PHE A 386 -24.41 -10.00 6.43
C PHE A 386 -23.65 -8.99 5.60
N LEU A 387 -22.38 -8.78 5.93
CA LEU A 387 -21.47 -7.94 5.17
C LEU A 387 -20.42 -8.81 4.50
N TYR A 388 -20.51 -8.90 3.18
CA TYR A 388 -19.53 -9.54 2.32
C TYR A 388 -18.44 -8.53 1.96
N ALA A 389 -17.18 -8.90 2.16
CA ALA A 389 -16.04 -8.09 1.74
C ALA A 389 -15.11 -8.93 0.87
N ARG A 390 -14.96 -8.53 -0.40
CA ARG A 390 -14.16 -9.26 -1.40
C ARG A 390 -13.34 -8.34 -2.27
N PHE A 391 -12.37 -8.90 -2.97
CA PHE A 391 -11.54 -8.16 -3.92
C PHE A 391 -11.95 -8.46 -5.37
N GLN A 392 -12.17 -7.40 -6.16
CA GLN A 392 -12.54 -7.48 -7.57
C GLN A 392 -11.49 -6.80 -8.48
N PRO A 393 -11.23 -7.33 -9.69
CA PRO A 393 -10.32 -6.72 -10.64
C PRO A 393 -10.64 -5.25 -10.92
N SER A 394 -9.63 -4.39 -11.03
CA SER A 394 -9.78 -2.97 -11.41
C SER A 394 -10.38 -2.85 -12.82
N SER A 395 -11.39 -2.00 -12.97
CA SER A 395 -12.09 -1.75 -14.25
C SER A 395 -11.24 -1.10 -15.34
N ASN A 396 -9.92 -0.95 -15.12
CA ASN A 396 -8.94 -0.43 -16.08
C ASN A 396 -8.20 -1.54 -16.85
N VAL A 397 -8.54 -2.82 -16.62
CA VAL A 397 -8.20 -3.86 -17.59
C VAL A 397 -9.23 -3.74 -18.70
N SER A 398 -8.80 -3.27 -19.88
CA SER A 398 -9.62 -3.23 -21.09
C SER A 398 -10.41 -4.53 -21.20
N ASP A 399 -11.73 -4.40 -21.35
CA ASP A 399 -12.62 -5.44 -21.87
C ASP A 399 -12.23 -5.77 -23.33
N GLU A 400 -11.01 -6.26 -23.53
CA GLU A 400 -10.65 -7.08 -24.69
C GLU A 400 -11.29 -8.44 -24.42
N PRO A 401 -12.36 -8.83 -25.14
CA PRO A 401 -13.04 -10.09 -24.94
C PRO A 401 -12.09 -11.22 -25.37
N GLY A 402 -11.27 -11.69 -24.43
CA GLY A 402 -10.38 -12.81 -24.71
C GLY A 402 -9.15 -12.95 -23.83
N GLN A 403 -8.64 -11.91 -23.16
CA GLN A 403 -7.36 -12.03 -22.46
C GLN A 403 -7.43 -12.58 -21.03
N LEU A 404 -8.52 -12.36 -20.27
CA LEU A 404 -8.68 -12.96 -18.93
C LEU A 404 -9.33 -14.35 -18.96
N LEU A 405 -10.03 -14.69 -20.05
CA LEU A 405 -10.70 -15.99 -20.22
C LEU A 405 -9.73 -17.14 -20.57
N TRP A 406 -8.55 -16.86 -21.14
CA TRP A 406 -7.59 -17.93 -21.47
C TRP A 406 -6.72 -18.35 -20.28
N GLU A 407 -6.36 -17.43 -19.37
CA GLU A 407 -5.66 -17.76 -18.12
C GLU A 407 -6.59 -18.49 -17.12
N TYR A 408 -7.89 -18.15 -17.11
CA TYR A 408 -8.92 -18.82 -16.30
C TYR A 408 -9.06 -20.33 -16.63
N ARG A 409 -8.71 -20.77 -17.85
CA ARG A 409 -8.86 -22.18 -18.29
C ARG A 409 -7.64 -23.08 -18.05
N HIS A 410 -6.46 -22.53 -17.69
CA HIS A 410 -5.23 -23.33 -17.56
C HIS A 410 -4.88 -23.72 -16.12
N ASN A 411 -5.36 -23.00 -15.11
CA ASN A 411 -5.03 -23.25 -13.71
C ASN A 411 -6.28 -23.58 -12.89
N GLN A 412 -6.72 -24.84 -12.93
CA GLN A 412 -7.51 -25.55 -11.90
C GLN A 412 -8.24 -24.64 -10.85
N GLY A 413 -9.16 -23.77 -11.28
CA GLY A 413 -10.15 -23.11 -10.43
C GLY A 413 -9.75 -21.88 -9.59
N GLU A 414 -8.50 -21.43 -9.50
CA GLU A 414 -8.17 -20.23 -8.70
C GLU A 414 -8.00 -18.97 -9.56
N LYS A 415 -8.87 -17.97 -9.33
CA LYS A 415 -8.80 -16.62 -9.92
C LYS A 415 -7.44 -15.99 -9.57
N PRO A 416 -6.69 -15.42 -10.53
CA PRO A 416 -5.44 -14.72 -10.22
C PRO A 416 -5.73 -13.57 -9.26
N THR A 417 -5.20 -13.64 -8.03
CA THR A 417 -5.34 -12.55 -7.06
C THR A 417 -4.32 -11.46 -7.37
N LEU A 418 -4.75 -10.28 -7.81
CA LEU A 418 -3.84 -9.19 -8.16
C LEU A 418 -3.71 -8.18 -7.01
N PRO A 419 -2.51 -7.59 -6.81
CA PRO A 419 -2.34 -6.51 -5.83
C PRO A 419 -3.23 -5.29 -6.10
N SER A 420 -3.62 -5.09 -7.36
CA SER A 420 -4.49 -4.01 -7.84
C SER A 420 -5.98 -4.29 -7.69
N ASP A 421 -6.39 -5.49 -7.30
CA ASP A 421 -7.81 -5.79 -7.06
C ASP A 421 -8.34 -4.82 -5.99
N GLU A 422 -9.52 -4.25 -6.21
CA GLU A 422 -10.15 -3.30 -5.30
C GLU A 422 -11.19 -3.96 -4.41
N LEU A 423 -11.35 -3.42 -3.21
CA LEU A 423 -12.35 -3.87 -2.28
C LEU A 423 -13.77 -3.58 -2.80
N GLU A 424 -14.61 -4.60 -2.75
CA GLU A 424 -16.05 -4.52 -2.94
C GLU A 424 -16.74 -5.02 -1.67
N LEU A 425 -17.70 -4.24 -1.20
CA LEU A 425 -18.55 -4.54 -0.05
C LEU A 425 -19.97 -4.81 -0.53
N SER A 426 -20.62 -5.86 -0.02
CA SER A 426 -22.04 -6.11 -0.25
C SER A 426 -22.75 -6.34 1.08
N LEU A 427 -23.77 -5.55 1.36
CA LEU A 427 -24.57 -5.61 2.58
C LEU A 427 -25.94 -6.24 2.28
N LEU A 428 -26.29 -7.26 3.08
CA LEU A 428 -27.56 -7.95 3.04
C LEU A 428 -28.23 -7.86 4.40
N THR A 429 -29.49 -7.43 4.41
CA THR A 429 -30.32 -7.39 5.62
C THR A 429 -31.63 -8.16 5.39
N SER A 430 -32.48 -8.21 6.41
CA SER A 430 -33.78 -8.88 6.38
C SER A 430 -34.78 -8.27 5.36
N THR A 431 -34.56 -7.02 4.97
CA THR A 431 -35.45 -6.23 4.09
C THR A 431 -34.66 -5.37 3.10
N GLY A 432 -35.23 -5.12 1.91
CA GLY A 432 -34.61 -4.31 0.88
C GLY A 432 -33.77 -5.11 -0.13
N GLU A 433 -33.08 -4.39 -1.01
CA GLU A 433 -32.18 -4.96 -2.02
C GLU A 433 -30.74 -5.10 -1.48
N VAL A 434 -29.90 -5.88 -2.15
CA VAL A 434 -28.47 -5.97 -1.83
C VAL A 434 -27.82 -4.61 -2.09
N ILE A 435 -27.06 -4.11 -1.12
CA ILE A 435 -26.32 -2.85 -1.27
C ILE A 435 -24.86 -3.17 -1.53
N THR A 436 -24.41 -3.00 -2.77
CA THR A 436 -23.01 -3.23 -3.15
C THR A 436 -22.29 -1.92 -3.43
N ARG A 437 -21.12 -1.74 -2.81
CA ARG A 437 -20.23 -0.59 -3.06
C ARG A 437 -18.82 -1.09 -3.32
N ARG A 438 -18.27 -0.65 -4.45
CA ARG A 438 -16.86 -0.76 -4.76
C ARG A 438 -16.13 0.42 -4.13
N ILE A 439 -15.00 0.19 -3.47
CA ILE A 439 -14.26 1.20 -2.72
C ILE A 439 -13.03 1.62 -3.55
N PRO A 440 -13.10 2.73 -4.30
CA PRO A 440 -12.04 3.10 -5.23
C PRO A 440 -10.73 3.36 -4.49
N GLY A 441 -9.64 2.83 -5.02
CA GLY A 441 -8.31 3.02 -4.45
C GLY A 441 -8.03 2.25 -3.16
N ALA A 442 -8.99 1.48 -2.61
CA ALA A 442 -8.77 0.52 -1.52
C ALA A 442 -8.34 -0.85 -2.08
N THR A 443 -7.13 -0.90 -2.63
CA THR A 443 -6.61 -2.11 -3.28
C THR A 443 -6.18 -3.19 -2.29
N ARG A 444 -6.11 -4.45 -2.75
CA ARG A 444 -5.62 -5.61 -1.99
C ARG A 444 -4.25 -5.34 -1.39
N ALA A 445 -3.35 -4.70 -2.14
CA ALA A 445 -2.04 -4.29 -1.65
C ALA A 445 -2.13 -3.32 -0.45
N LYS A 446 -2.91 -2.25 -0.60
CA LYS A 446 -3.08 -1.20 0.44
C LYS A 446 -3.75 -1.74 1.69
N ILE A 447 -4.84 -2.49 1.55
CA ILE A 447 -5.54 -3.07 2.71
C ILE A 447 -4.62 -4.05 3.44
N ARG A 448 -3.91 -4.94 2.74
CA ARG A 448 -2.97 -5.89 3.37
C ARG A 448 -1.81 -5.20 4.08
N GLN A 449 -1.40 -4.02 3.63
CA GLN A 449 -0.36 -3.24 4.28
C GLN A 449 -0.86 -2.65 5.60
N VAL A 450 -2.01 -1.96 5.57
CA VAL A 450 -2.62 -1.37 6.77
C VAL A 450 -2.98 -2.46 7.79
N ALA A 451 -3.54 -3.58 7.32
CA ALA A 451 -3.82 -4.78 8.11
C ALA A 451 -2.59 -5.31 8.87
N ARG A 452 -1.44 -5.39 8.19
CA ARG A 452 -0.19 -5.87 8.79
C ARG A 452 0.34 -4.90 9.85
N ARG A 453 0.28 -3.59 9.59
CA ARG A 453 0.66 -2.56 10.58
C ARG A 453 -0.26 -2.63 11.80
N PHE A 454 -1.57 -2.73 11.58
CA PHE A 454 -2.55 -2.84 12.65
C PHE A 454 -2.29 -4.07 13.52
N ARG A 455 -2.18 -5.25 12.91
CA ARG A 455 -1.88 -6.50 13.62
C ARG A 455 -0.57 -6.42 14.39
N SER A 456 0.49 -5.88 13.77
CA SER A 456 1.79 -5.73 14.43
C SER A 456 1.73 -4.81 15.65
N ASN A 457 0.87 -3.79 15.64
CA ASN A 457 0.75 -2.84 16.74
C ASN A 457 -0.11 -3.41 17.89
N VAL A 458 -1.18 -4.16 17.58
CA VAL A 458 -2.03 -4.78 18.61
C VAL A 458 -1.43 -6.05 19.23
N THR A 459 -0.55 -6.75 18.51
CA THR A 459 0.10 -7.98 19.02
C THR A 459 1.39 -7.73 19.79
N ASN A 460 2.02 -6.55 19.62
CA ASN A 460 3.30 -6.26 20.26
C ASN A 460 3.12 -5.40 21.53
N ARG A 461 3.26 -6.06 22.69
CA ARG A 461 3.09 -5.43 24.02
C ARG A 461 3.99 -4.20 24.25
N SER A 462 5.21 -4.17 23.69
CA SER A 462 6.10 -3.01 23.85
C SER A 462 5.65 -1.79 23.05
N ARG A 463 4.83 -1.99 22.00
CA ARG A 463 4.23 -0.93 21.20
C ARG A 463 2.94 -0.42 21.81
N LEU A 464 2.18 -1.28 22.50
CA LEU A 464 0.98 -0.88 23.26
C LEU A 464 1.31 0.06 24.43
N SER A 465 2.48 -0.07 25.07
CA SER A 465 2.85 0.76 26.23
C SER A 465 3.36 2.17 25.90
N ASN A 466 3.69 2.45 24.64
CA ASN A 466 4.28 3.73 24.21
C ASN A 466 3.25 4.59 23.45
N TYR A 467 2.14 4.93 24.10
CA TYR A 467 1.02 5.72 23.55
C TYR A 467 1.42 7.13 23.08
N GLN A 468 2.56 7.65 23.55
CA GLN A 468 3.04 9.01 23.26
C GLN A 468 3.74 9.14 21.90
N SER A 469 3.96 8.05 21.15
CA SER A 469 4.59 8.10 19.83
C SER A 469 3.58 7.78 18.70
N PRO A 470 3.29 8.72 17.78
CA PRO A 470 2.34 8.52 16.68
C PRO A 470 2.62 7.27 15.83
N ALA A 471 3.90 6.89 15.69
CA ALA A 471 4.34 5.72 14.92
C ALA A 471 3.89 4.36 15.51
N ASN A 472 3.67 4.29 16.82
CA ASN A 472 3.29 3.07 17.55
C ASN A 472 1.78 3.00 17.84
N ASN A 473 1.00 3.98 17.38
CA ASN A 473 -0.43 4.01 17.65
C ASN A 473 -1.17 3.02 16.73
N TYR A 474 -1.90 2.05 17.31
CA TYR A 474 -2.75 1.13 16.56
C TYR A 474 -4.03 1.81 16.05
N LEU A 475 -4.39 2.98 16.59
CA LEU A 475 -5.65 3.66 16.30
C LEU A 475 -5.72 4.20 14.87
N SER A 476 -4.62 4.75 14.35
CA SER A 476 -4.57 5.25 12.96
C SER A 476 -4.87 4.17 11.91
N PRO A 477 -4.19 3.00 11.92
CA PRO A 477 -4.54 1.94 10.98
C PRO A 477 -5.91 1.30 11.29
N ALA A 478 -6.38 1.30 12.55
CA ALA A 478 -7.74 0.88 12.89
C ALA A 478 -8.80 1.79 12.23
N GLN A 479 -8.61 3.11 12.30
CA GLN A 479 -9.48 4.12 11.67
C GLN A 479 -9.46 4.02 10.16
N LYS A 480 -8.29 3.77 9.56
CA LYS A 480 -8.20 3.59 8.11
C LYS A 480 -8.93 2.35 7.63
N LEU A 481 -8.84 1.24 8.37
CA LEU A 481 -9.59 0.02 8.06
C LEU A 481 -11.10 0.24 8.25
N TYR A 482 -11.52 0.95 9.31
CA TYR A 482 -12.91 1.35 9.50
C TYR A 482 -13.45 2.16 8.31
N GLN A 483 -12.70 3.16 7.86
CA GLN A 483 -13.05 4.01 6.71
C GLN A 483 -13.27 3.23 5.42
N TRP A 484 -12.56 2.11 5.21
CA TRP A 484 -12.69 1.31 4.00
C TRP A 484 -13.73 0.20 4.11
N LEU A 485 -13.84 -0.45 5.26
CA LEU A 485 -14.60 -1.69 5.42
C LEU A 485 -15.98 -1.49 6.08
N ILE A 486 -16.18 -0.40 6.83
CA ILE A 486 -17.42 -0.17 7.60
C ILE A 486 -18.08 1.15 7.23
N LYS A 487 -17.33 2.26 7.24
CA LYS A 487 -17.86 3.61 6.96
C LYS A 487 -18.74 3.68 5.69
N PRO A 488 -18.39 2.98 4.59
CA PRO A 488 -19.22 2.99 3.39
C PRO A 488 -20.57 2.27 3.53
N MET A 489 -20.88 1.62 4.65
CA MET A 489 -22.16 0.93 4.89
C MET A 489 -22.89 1.48 6.12
N GLU A 490 -22.28 2.42 6.82
CA GLU A 490 -22.71 2.84 8.16
C GLU A 490 -24.10 3.49 8.14
N ALA A 491 -24.39 4.33 7.14
CA ALA A 491 -25.70 4.97 7.00
C ALA A 491 -26.83 3.94 6.84
N GLU A 492 -26.58 2.85 6.11
CA GLU A 492 -27.55 1.77 5.90
C GLU A 492 -27.72 0.91 7.15
N LEU A 493 -26.60 0.60 7.83
CA LEU A 493 -26.59 -0.15 9.09
C LEU A 493 -27.36 0.61 10.18
N GLU A 494 -27.15 1.92 10.28
CA GLU A 494 -27.85 2.80 11.23
C GLU A 494 -29.34 2.96 10.87
N ALA A 495 -29.66 3.19 9.59
CA ALA A 495 -31.04 3.38 9.14
C ALA A 495 -31.91 2.13 9.39
N GLN A 496 -31.32 0.94 9.35
CA GLN A 496 -32.02 -0.30 9.66
C GLN A 496 -31.88 -0.72 11.14
N GLU A 497 -31.13 0.03 11.95
CA GLU A 497 -30.82 -0.25 13.36
C GLU A 497 -30.20 -1.65 13.56
N ILE A 498 -29.23 -1.99 12.71
CA ILE A 498 -28.55 -3.29 12.78
C ILE A 498 -27.78 -3.43 14.11
N GLU A 499 -27.96 -4.56 14.79
CA GLU A 499 -27.30 -4.87 16.06
C GLU A 499 -26.25 -5.98 15.91
N ASN A 500 -26.46 -6.91 14.97
CA ASN A 500 -25.54 -8.03 14.73
C ASN A 500 -24.99 -7.97 13.31
N LEU A 501 -23.67 -7.91 13.19
CA LEU A 501 -22.98 -7.85 11.90
C LEU A 501 -22.14 -9.11 11.71
N SER A 502 -22.59 -10.00 10.83
CA SER A 502 -21.84 -11.18 10.45
C SER A 502 -21.02 -10.90 9.18
N LEU A 503 -19.72 -11.13 9.27
CA LEU A 503 -18.73 -10.79 8.27
C LEU A 503 -18.36 -12.04 7.46
N ILE A 504 -18.51 -11.96 6.14
CA ILE A 504 -18.10 -12.99 5.18
C ILE A 504 -16.96 -12.40 4.34
N LEU A 505 -15.75 -12.91 4.52
CA LEU A 505 -14.54 -12.21 4.09
C LEU A 505 -13.69 -13.06 3.13
N ASP A 506 -13.17 -12.42 2.10
CA ASP A 506 -12.20 -13.01 1.17
C ASP A 506 -10.84 -13.30 1.86
N ARG A 507 -10.05 -14.18 1.24
CA ARG A 507 -8.69 -14.54 1.66
C ARG A 507 -7.84 -13.28 1.85
N GLY A 508 -7.25 -13.17 3.04
CA GLY A 508 -6.41 -12.05 3.46
C GLY A 508 -7.13 -11.02 4.34
N LEU A 509 -8.46 -11.00 4.36
CA LEU A 509 -9.26 -10.15 5.26
C LEU A 509 -9.63 -10.88 6.57
N LEU A 510 -9.71 -12.22 6.54
CA LEU A 510 -10.06 -13.06 7.70
C LEU A 510 -9.18 -12.89 8.95
N SER A 511 -7.96 -12.38 8.78
CA SER A 511 -7.02 -12.16 9.90
C SER A 511 -7.12 -10.78 10.55
N LEU A 512 -8.07 -9.95 10.12
CA LEU A 512 -8.26 -8.60 10.62
C LEU A 512 -8.98 -8.61 11.98
N PRO A 513 -8.50 -7.86 12.98
CA PRO A 513 -9.21 -7.70 14.25
C PRO A 513 -10.34 -6.65 14.10
N PHE A 514 -11.44 -7.01 13.45
CA PHE A 514 -12.58 -6.12 13.19
C PHE A 514 -13.15 -5.48 14.46
N ALA A 515 -13.18 -6.23 15.57
CA ALA A 515 -13.63 -5.70 16.87
C ALA A 515 -12.86 -4.46 17.33
N ALA A 516 -11.60 -4.32 16.92
CA ALA A 516 -10.73 -3.22 17.28
C ALA A 516 -10.64 -2.13 16.19
N PHE A 517 -11.46 -2.21 15.13
CA PHE A 517 -11.64 -1.07 14.22
C PHE A 517 -12.28 0.08 14.99
N HIS A 518 -11.98 1.32 14.61
CA HIS A 518 -12.35 2.49 15.39
C HIS A 518 -12.83 3.61 14.46
N ASP A 519 -13.95 4.24 14.75
CA ASP A 519 -14.55 5.27 13.89
C ASP A 519 -13.95 6.68 14.13
N GLY A 520 -13.36 6.88 15.30
CA GLY A 520 -12.87 8.17 15.78
C GLY A 520 -13.24 8.41 17.24
N GLU A 521 -14.32 7.79 17.70
CA GLU A 521 -14.90 7.91 19.03
C GLU A 521 -15.01 6.56 19.75
N GLN A 522 -15.46 5.51 19.06
CA GLN A 522 -15.74 4.18 19.60
C GLN A 522 -15.17 3.05 18.72
N TYR A 523 -15.02 1.87 19.33
CA TYR A 523 -14.66 0.65 18.62
C TYR A 523 -15.87 0.00 17.96
N LEU A 524 -15.66 -0.70 16.84
CA LEU A 524 -16.72 -1.36 16.09
C LEU A 524 -17.52 -2.36 16.95
N ILE A 525 -16.87 -3.05 17.88
CA ILE A 525 -17.51 -4.00 18.81
C ILE A 525 -18.46 -3.32 19.82
N GLU A 526 -18.33 -2.01 20.01
CA GLU A 526 -19.22 -1.22 20.87
C GLU A 526 -20.52 -0.83 20.14
N HIS A 527 -20.51 -0.84 18.80
CA HIS A 527 -21.71 -0.60 17.97
C HIS A 527 -22.45 -1.88 17.63
N TYR A 528 -21.73 -2.95 17.29
CA TYR A 528 -22.32 -4.18 16.75
C TYR A 528 -21.80 -5.42 17.46
N SER A 529 -22.69 -6.40 17.65
CA SER A 529 -22.29 -7.78 17.91
C SER A 529 -21.67 -8.38 16.65
N LEU A 530 -20.38 -8.68 16.67
CA LEU A 530 -19.64 -9.14 15.50
C LEU A 530 -19.57 -10.67 15.43
N GLY A 531 -19.84 -11.22 14.25
CA GLY A 531 -19.60 -12.63 13.92
C GLY A 531 -18.69 -12.75 12.69
N LEU A 532 -17.76 -13.71 12.67
CA LEU A 532 -17.04 -14.08 11.47
C LEU A 532 -17.52 -15.45 11.02
N ILE A 533 -18.02 -15.54 9.79
CA ILE A 533 -18.65 -16.75 9.27
C ILE A 533 -18.04 -17.12 7.90
N PRO A 534 -17.82 -18.42 7.61
CA PRO A 534 -17.27 -18.87 6.34
C PRO A 534 -18.15 -18.49 5.13
N SER A 535 -19.44 -18.74 5.25
CA SER A 535 -20.49 -18.40 4.29
C SER A 535 -21.84 -18.55 4.99
N ALA A 536 -22.90 -17.97 4.40
CA ALA A 536 -24.25 -18.12 4.93
C ALA A 536 -24.73 -19.58 4.91
N SER A 537 -24.30 -20.36 3.91
CA SER A 537 -24.70 -21.75 3.67
C SER A 537 -24.19 -22.73 4.73
N PHE A 538 -23.21 -22.32 5.56
CA PHE A 538 -22.71 -23.10 6.68
C PHE A 538 -23.41 -22.79 8.02
N ILE A 539 -24.37 -21.86 8.03
CA ILE A 539 -25.06 -21.44 9.25
C ILE A 539 -26.38 -22.19 9.38
N ASP A 540 -26.61 -22.74 10.58
CA ASP A 540 -27.93 -23.17 11.00
C ASP A 540 -28.54 -22.10 11.93
N PRO A 541 -29.61 -21.40 11.51
CA PRO A 541 -30.26 -20.38 12.33
C PRO A 541 -31.14 -20.98 13.46
N HIS A 542 -31.32 -22.30 13.50
CA HIS A 542 -32.13 -22.97 14.51
C HIS A 542 -31.39 -23.07 15.85
N PRO A 543 -32.10 -22.94 16.98
CA PRO A 543 -31.49 -23.02 18.29
C PRO A 543 -30.88 -24.40 18.54
N TRP A 544 -29.66 -24.41 19.06
CA TRP A 544 -29.11 -25.57 19.76
C TRP A 544 -29.55 -25.50 21.23
N GLU A 545 -30.22 -26.54 21.71
CA GLU A 545 -30.60 -26.66 23.13
C GLU A 545 -29.33 -26.77 24.00
N ARG A 546 -28.89 -25.64 24.57
CA ARG A 546 -27.65 -25.55 25.38
C ARG A 546 -27.72 -26.35 26.69
N GLU A 547 -28.91 -26.74 27.13
CA GLU A 547 -29.12 -27.30 28.48
C GLU A 547 -28.61 -28.75 28.65
N GLN A 548 -28.15 -29.43 27.60
CA GLN A 548 -27.66 -30.82 27.69
C GLN A 548 -26.39 -31.13 26.86
N THR A 549 -25.59 -30.13 26.50
CA THR A 549 -24.44 -30.35 25.63
C THR A 549 -23.22 -30.83 26.42
N THR A 550 -22.76 -32.05 26.16
CA THR A 550 -21.45 -32.52 26.64
C THR A 550 -20.35 -31.89 25.79
N VAL A 551 -19.45 -31.11 26.41
CA VAL A 551 -18.31 -30.50 25.71
C VAL A 551 -17.18 -31.51 25.60
N LEU A 552 -16.75 -31.81 24.36
CA LEU A 552 -15.49 -32.52 24.11
C LEU A 552 -14.36 -31.48 23.98
N ALA A 553 -13.53 -31.36 25.00
CA ALA A 553 -12.35 -30.51 24.99
C ALA A 553 -11.07 -31.36 24.90
N MET A 554 -10.11 -30.93 24.07
CA MET A 554 -8.80 -31.56 23.93
C MET A 554 -7.70 -30.51 23.88
N GLY A 555 -6.51 -30.86 24.36
CA GLY A 555 -5.32 -30.02 24.30
C GLY A 555 -4.06 -30.88 24.34
N SER A 556 -2.95 -30.34 23.85
CA SER A 556 -1.63 -30.97 23.97
C SER A 556 -0.70 -30.01 24.69
N ASP A 557 -0.08 -30.47 25.76
CA ASP A 557 0.94 -29.72 26.48
C ASP A 557 2.35 -29.97 25.94
N THR A 558 2.55 -31.06 25.19
CA THR A 558 3.83 -31.42 24.56
C THR A 558 3.77 -31.41 23.03
N PHE A 559 4.80 -30.88 22.37
CA PHE A 559 4.97 -30.92 20.91
C PHE A 559 6.42 -31.30 20.56
N THR A 560 6.61 -32.08 19.48
CA THR A 560 7.94 -32.52 19.00
C THR A 560 8.68 -31.42 18.23
N ASP A 561 7.94 -30.64 17.45
CA ASP A 561 8.49 -29.68 16.48
C ASP A 561 8.15 -28.22 16.81
N HIS A 562 7.44 -27.99 17.92
CA HIS A 562 6.98 -26.68 18.37
C HIS A 562 7.17 -26.49 19.87
N GLN A 563 7.07 -25.24 20.35
CA GLN A 563 7.08 -24.98 21.79
C GLN A 563 5.92 -25.68 22.49
N SER A 564 6.24 -26.36 23.58
CA SER A 564 5.27 -26.99 24.47
C SER A 564 4.36 -25.94 25.13
N LEU A 565 3.08 -26.27 25.31
CA LEU A 565 2.05 -25.40 25.89
C LEU A 565 1.61 -25.96 27.25
N PRO A 566 2.43 -25.84 28.31
CA PRO A 566 2.19 -26.51 29.59
C PRO A 566 0.86 -26.12 30.27
N GLY A 567 0.27 -24.97 29.89
CA GLY A 567 -1.03 -24.53 30.37
C GLY A 567 -2.23 -25.29 29.78
N ALA A 568 -2.07 -25.94 28.62
CA ALA A 568 -3.19 -26.56 27.90
C ALA A 568 -3.89 -27.66 28.73
N SER A 569 -3.12 -28.49 29.44
CA SER A 569 -3.64 -29.54 30.31
C SER A 569 -4.43 -29.00 31.51
N LEU A 570 -4.06 -27.81 32.01
CA LEU A 570 -4.77 -27.13 33.09
C LEU A 570 -6.04 -26.45 32.56
N GLU A 571 -5.95 -25.76 31.43
CA GLU A 571 -7.07 -25.04 30.80
C GLU A 571 -8.23 -26.00 30.48
N VAL A 572 -7.94 -27.18 29.91
CA VAL A 572 -8.95 -28.20 29.62
C VAL A 572 -9.66 -28.68 30.90
N GLN A 573 -8.96 -28.78 32.03
CA GLN A 573 -9.56 -29.18 33.32
C GLN A 573 -10.43 -28.08 33.94
N THR A 574 -10.21 -26.82 33.56
CA THR A 574 -10.97 -25.67 34.08
C THR A 574 -12.27 -25.40 33.33
N ILE A 575 -12.50 -26.07 32.19
CA ILE A 575 -13.76 -25.96 31.46
C ILE A 575 -14.88 -26.53 32.35
N PRO A 576 -15.91 -25.73 32.71
CA PRO A 576 -17.03 -26.21 33.51
C PRO A 576 -17.65 -27.44 32.85
N ARG A 577 -17.82 -28.50 33.63
CA ARG A 577 -18.43 -29.75 33.18
C ARG A 577 -19.94 -29.66 33.10
#